data_AF-A0A662PPV0-F1
#
_entry.id   AF-A0A662PPV0-F1
#
_cell.length_a   1.000
_cell.length_b   1.000
_cell.length_c   1.000
_cell.angle_alpha   90.00
_cell.angle_beta   90.00
_cell.angle_gamma   90.00
#
_symmetry.space_group_name_H-M   'P 1'
#
loop_
_entity.id
_entity.type
_entity.pdbx_description
1 polymer ?
#
loop_
_entity_poly.entity_id
_entity_poly.type
_entity_poly.pdbx_seq_one_letter_code
_entity_poly.pdbx_strand_id
1 'polypeptide(L)'
;MPRARSKGKVDEKILKQAVKAAQRQPRLAFYSPVAACMLNYWKSAVPRFSMSEFLASIVEKELAKRWPKLYRMAEARMKTKFRVRRRMKSSGSLSKT
;
A
#
# COMPACT_ATOMS: atom_id res chain seq x y z
N MET A 1 -20.05 6.19 7.17
CA MET A 1 -19.50 5.17 6.24
C MET A 1 -19.56 5.70 4.82
N PRO A 2 -18.55 5.51 3.96
CA PRO A 2 -18.71 5.78 2.54
C PRO A 2 -19.85 4.89 2.06
N ARG A 3 -21.01 5.50 1.77
CA ARG A 3 -22.15 4.78 1.21
C ARG A 3 -21.65 4.15 -0.08
N ALA A 4 -21.90 2.86 -0.26
CA ALA A 4 -21.61 2.12 -1.47
C ALA A 4 -22.34 2.76 -2.65
N ARG A 5 -21.81 3.85 -3.22
CA ARG A 5 -22.32 4.43 -4.46
C ARG A 5 -21.72 3.61 -5.60
N SER A 6 -22.62 2.92 -6.27
CA SER A 6 -22.45 2.14 -7.50
C SER A 6 -21.66 0.84 -7.35
N LYS A 7 -22.36 -0.25 -7.62
CA LYS A 7 -21.78 -1.56 -7.88
C LYS A 7 -20.75 -1.45 -9.02
N GLY A 8 -19.47 -1.63 -8.70
CA GLY A 8 -18.46 -2.18 -9.63
C GLY A 8 -17.57 -1.23 -10.44
N LYS A 9 -17.84 0.09 -10.49
CA LYS A 9 -16.93 1.03 -11.18
C LYS A 9 -16.00 1.72 -10.18
N VAL A 10 -14.71 1.46 -10.35
CA VAL A 10 -13.64 2.20 -9.67
C VAL A 10 -13.53 3.56 -10.34
N ASP A 11 -13.58 4.63 -9.55
CA ASP A 11 -13.31 5.99 -10.07
C ASP A 11 -11.80 6.14 -10.35
N GLU A 12 -11.47 6.30 -11.61
CA GLU A 12 -10.08 6.42 -12.05
C GLU A 12 -9.39 7.72 -11.63
N LYS A 13 -10.13 8.83 -11.52
CA LYS A 13 -9.58 10.11 -11.07
C LYS A 13 -9.19 10.00 -9.60
N ILE A 14 -10.06 9.41 -8.78
CA ILE A 14 -9.79 9.15 -7.36
C ILE A 14 -8.62 8.16 -7.22
N LEU A 15 -8.59 7.08 -8.01
CA LEU A 15 -7.47 6.13 -7.98
C LEU A 15 -6.14 6.79 -8.37
N LYS A 16 -6.12 7.68 -9.37
CA LYS A 16 -4.91 8.40 -9.78
C LYS A 16 -4.39 9.30 -8.66
N GLN A 17 -5.27 9.98 -7.93
CA GLN A 17 -4.91 10.79 -6.77
C GLN A 17 -4.38 9.90 -5.63
N ALA A 18 -5.04 8.78 -5.35
CA ALA A 18 -4.61 7.82 -4.33
C ALA A 18 -3.20 7.26 -4.62
N VAL A 19 -2.90 6.94 -5.88
CA VAL A 19 -1.55 6.49 -6.30
C VAL A 19 -0.49 7.58 -6.03
N LYS A 20 -0.79 8.85 -6.33
CA LYS A 20 0.13 9.96 -6.05
C LYS A 20 0.33 10.15 -4.53
N ALA A 21 -0.75 10.08 -3.76
CA ALA A 21 -0.70 10.20 -2.31
C ALA A 21 0.14 9.08 -1.68
N ALA A 22 -0.10 7.83 -2.08
CA ALA A 22 0.66 6.67 -1.61
C ALA A 22 2.17 6.76 -1.94
N GLN A 23 2.52 7.34 -3.09
CA GLN A 23 3.93 7.58 -3.46
C GLN A 23 4.61 8.63 -2.59
N ARG A 24 3.88 9.65 -2.14
CA ARG A 24 4.41 10.72 -1.28
C ARG A 24 4.43 10.32 0.19
N GLN A 25 3.35 9.73 0.67
CA GLN A 25 3.17 9.31 2.05
C GLN A 25 2.31 8.03 2.09
N PRO A 26 2.94 6.85 2.25
CA PRO A 26 2.21 5.58 2.21
C PRO A 26 1.43 5.29 3.51
N ARG A 27 1.49 6.17 4.51
CA ARG A 27 0.90 5.95 5.83
C ARG A 27 -0.51 6.54 5.85
N LEU A 28 -1.50 5.69 6.16
CA LEU A 28 -2.87 6.08 6.46
C LEU A 28 -3.17 5.75 7.92
N ALA A 29 -3.70 6.70 8.68
CA ALA A 29 -4.19 6.46 10.04
C ALA A 29 -5.58 5.79 9.98
N PHE A 30 -5.85 4.87 10.90
CA PHE A 30 -7.16 4.22 11.07
C PHE A 30 -7.73 4.49 12.46
N TYR A 31 -9.04 4.69 12.53
CA TYR A 31 -9.77 4.98 13.77
C TYR A 31 -10.46 3.71 14.29
N SER A 32 -9.69 2.81 14.88
CA SER A 32 -10.20 1.60 15.55
C SER A 32 -9.46 1.40 16.88
N PRO A 33 -10.14 1.54 18.04
CA PRO A 33 -9.50 1.35 19.34
C PRO A 33 -8.88 -0.04 19.52
N VAL A 34 -9.59 -1.08 19.09
CA VAL A 34 -9.13 -2.48 19.20
C VAL A 34 -7.89 -2.72 18.33
N ALA A 35 -7.94 -2.31 17.06
CA ALA A 35 -6.78 -2.47 16.18
C ALA A 35 -5.59 -1.62 16.64
N ALA A 36 -5.83 -0.42 17.15
CA ALA A 36 -4.79 0.44 17.69
C ALA A 36 -4.11 -0.20 18.91
N CYS A 37 -4.87 -0.80 19.82
CA CYS A 37 -4.33 -1.54 20.96
C CYS A 37 -3.41 -2.67 20.49
N MET A 38 -3.92 -3.58 19.64
CA MET A 38 -3.16 -4.73 19.15
C MET A 38 -1.89 -4.32 18.38
N LEU A 39 -1.99 -3.33 17.49
CA LEU A 39 -0.86 -2.91 16.66
C LEU A 39 0.19 -2.12 17.44
N ASN A 40 -0.21 -1.37 18.48
CA ASN A 40 0.75 -0.72 19.37
C ASN A 40 1.47 -1.75 20.26
N TYR A 41 0.78 -2.79 20.74
CA TYR A 41 1.43 -3.90 21.43
C TYR A 41 2.56 -4.49 20.60
N TRP A 42 2.27 -4.88 19.35
CA TRP A 42 3.28 -5.46 18.45
C TRP A 42 4.38 -4.47 18.06
N LYS A 43 4.06 -3.18 17.90
CA LYS A 43 5.05 -2.13 17.65
C LYS A 43 6.05 -1.98 18.79
N SER A 44 5.61 -2.14 20.04
CA SER A 44 6.47 -2.10 21.22
C SER A 44 7.26 -3.39 21.40
N ALA A 45 6.67 -4.53 21.06
CA ALA A 45 7.30 -5.85 21.22
C ALA A 45 8.33 -6.17 20.12
N VAL A 46 8.12 -5.69 18.88
CA VAL A 46 8.94 -6.06 17.72
C VAL A 46 9.54 -4.81 17.04
N PRO A 47 10.87 -4.67 16.98
CA PRO A 47 11.52 -3.57 16.29
C PRO A 47 11.06 -3.45 14.84
N ARG A 48 10.76 -2.22 14.40
CA ARG A 48 10.36 -1.89 13.03
C ARG A 48 9.08 -2.61 12.55
N PHE A 49 8.27 -3.19 13.45
CA PHE A 49 7.03 -3.90 13.11
C PHE A 49 6.10 -3.10 12.18
N SER A 50 5.96 -1.79 12.40
CA SER A 50 5.11 -0.91 11.59
C SER A 50 5.53 -0.76 10.12
N MET A 51 6.73 -1.22 9.76
CA MET A 51 7.26 -1.22 8.40
C MET A 51 7.51 -2.65 7.88
N SER A 52 7.07 -3.66 8.63
CA SER A 52 7.29 -5.06 8.28
C SER A 52 6.43 -5.48 7.09
N GLU A 53 6.99 -6.36 6.24
CA GLU A 53 6.23 -7.00 5.16
C GLU A 53 5.09 -7.87 5.72
N PHE A 54 5.26 -8.41 6.92
CA PHE A 54 4.21 -9.15 7.63
C PHE A 54 2.96 -8.30 7.84
N LEU A 55 3.09 -7.13 8.48
CA LEU A 55 1.95 -6.25 8.72
C LEU A 55 1.33 -5.77 7.40
N ALA A 56 2.16 -5.41 6.42
CA ALA A 56 1.70 -5.05 5.08
C ALA A 56 0.86 -6.17 4.46
N SER A 57 1.31 -7.43 4.55
CA SER A 57 0.62 -8.59 3.98
C SER A 57 -0.75 -8.84 4.61
N ILE A 58 -0.92 -8.61 5.92
CA ILE A 58 -2.20 -8.76 6.61
C ILE A 58 -3.19 -7.73 6.06
N VAL A 59 -2.77 -6.47 6.00
CA VAL A 59 -3.61 -5.38 5.51
C VAL A 59 -3.97 -5.60 4.03
N GLU A 60 -2.99 -5.93 3.19
CA GLU A 60 -3.21 -6.18 1.77
C GLU A 60 -4.17 -7.35 1.53
N LYS A 61 -4.07 -8.45 2.30
CA LYS A 61 -5.00 -9.58 2.23
C LYS A 61 -6.44 -9.15 2.51
N GLU A 62 -6.68 -8.37 3.57
CA GLU A 62 -8.02 -7.91 3.92
C GLU A 62 -8.55 -6.89 2.89
N LEU A 63 -7.71 -5.99 2.38
CA LEU A 63 -8.08 -5.05 1.31
C LEU A 63 -8.42 -5.79 0.00
N ALA A 64 -7.65 -6.80 -0.38
CA ALA A 64 -7.88 -7.60 -1.58
C ALA A 64 -9.19 -8.38 -1.50
N LYS A 65 -9.54 -8.93 -0.33
CA LYS A 65 -10.83 -9.57 -0.09
C LYS A 65 -11.98 -8.58 -0.21
N ARG A 66 -11.86 -7.38 0.37
CA ARG A 66 -12.95 -6.41 0.43
C ARG A 66 -13.16 -5.66 -0.88
N TRP A 67 -12.10 -5.36 -1.62
CA TRP A 67 -12.12 -4.59 -2.87
C TRP A 67 -11.20 -5.18 -3.95
N PRO A 68 -11.50 -6.38 -4.47
CA PRO A 68 -10.58 -7.13 -5.35
C PRO A 68 -10.23 -6.38 -6.64
N LYS A 69 -11.20 -5.72 -7.29
CA LYS A 69 -10.98 -4.95 -8.52
C LYS A 69 -10.08 -3.74 -8.27
N LEU A 70 -10.34 -2.98 -7.21
CA LEU A 70 -9.53 -1.82 -6.83
C LEU A 70 -8.10 -2.25 -6.48
N TYR A 71 -7.95 -3.34 -5.74
CA TYR A 71 -6.65 -3.90 -5.37
C TYR A 71 -5.82 -4.23 -6.61
N ARG A 72 -6.37 -4.99 -7.57
CA ARG A 72 -5.66 -5.33 -8.83
C ARG A 72 -5.22 -4.08 -9.61
N MET A 73 -6.10 -3.07 -9.70
CA MET A 73 -5.77 -1.82 -10.40
C MET A 73 -4.69 -1.01 -9.67
N ALA A 74 -4.74 -0.94 -8.33
CA ALA A 74 -3.73 -0.27 -7.52
C ALA A 74 -2.38 -0.98 -7.61
N GLU A 75 -2.38 -2.31 -7.47
CA GLU A 75 -1.19 -3.15 -7.56
C GLU A 75 -0.48 -2.98 -8.91
N ALA A 76 -1.22 -3.03 -10.02
CA ALA A 76 -0.66 -2.81 -11.36
C ALA A 76 0.00 -1.43 -11.49
N ARG A 77 -0.65 -0.38 -10.95
CA ARG A 77 -0.13 1.01 -11.02
C ARG A 77 1.09 1.23 -10.10
N MET A 78 1.19 0.49 -9.00
CA MET A 78 2.30 0.60 -8.05
C MET A 78 3.51 -0.27 -8.46
N LYS A 79 3.30 -1.50 -8.94
CA LYS A 79 4.37 -2.41 -9.40
C LYS A 79 5.19 -1.85 -10.57
N THR A 80 4.55 -1.11 -11.48
CA THR A 80 5.21 -0.53 -12.66
C THR A 80 6.35 0.43 -12.30
N LYS A 81 6.28 1.15 -11.17
CA LYS A 81 7.35 2.07 -10.75
C LYS A 81 8.46 1.43 -9.89
N PHE A 82 8.16 0.35 -9.15
CA PHE A 82 9.20 -0.39 -8.42
C PHE A 82 10.15 -1.15 -9.36
N ARG A 83 9.67 -1.63 -10.52
CA ARG A 83 10.53 -2.21 -11.58
C ARG A 83 11.44 -1.16 -12.23
N VAL A 84 10.93 0.06 -12.50
CA VAL A 84 11.74 1.14 -13.08
C VAL A 84 12.88 1.55 -12.14
N ARG A 85 12.61 1.71 -10.84
CA ARG A 85 13.66 2.01 -9.85
C ARG A 85 14.71 0.90 -9.71
N ARG A 86 14.31 -0.38 -9.77
CA ARG A 86 15.26 -1.51 -9.75
C ARG A 86 16.13 -1.56 -11.00
N ARG A 87 15.56 -1.35 -12.19
CA ARG A 87 16.29 -1.41 -13.47
C ARG A 87 17.28 -0.25 -13.63
N MET A 88 16.95 0.93 -13.09
CA MET A 88 17.82 2.10 -13.11
C MET A 88 18.99 1.99 -12.12
N LYS A 89 18.80 1.24 -11.02
CA LYS A 89 19.86 0.93 -10.04
C LYS A 89 20.86 -0.11 -10.56
N SER A 90 20.42 -1.06 -11.38
CA SER A 90 21.29 -2.06 -12.03
C SER A 90 22.06 -1.50 -13.23
N SER A 91 21.57 -0.46 -13.90
CA SER A 91 22.26 0.19 -15.02
C SER A 91 23.26 1.26 -14.59
N GLY A 92 23.16 1.79 -13.36
CA GLY A 92 24.07 2.80 -12.81
C GLY A 92 25.31 2.23 -12.10
N SER A 93 25.39 0.90 -11.93
CA SER A 93 26.53 0.22 -11.31
C SER A 93 27.58 -0.30 -12.30
N LEU A 94 27.39 -0.05 -13.60
CA LEU A 94 28.27 -0.54 -14.69
C LEU A 94 29.18 0.55 -15.29
N SER A 95 29.23 1.74 -14.70
CA SER A 95 30.03 2.87 -15.20
C SER A 95 30.99 3.49 -14.16
N LYS A 96 31.39 2.70 -13.16
CA LYS A 96 32.51 3.02 -12.28
C LYS A 96 33.45 1.82 -12.16
N THR A 97 34.25 1.62 -13.20
CA THR A 97 35.54 0.90 -13.21
C THR A 97 36.36 1.48 -14.32
#